data_AF-A0A423LIJ8-F1
#
_entry.id   AF-A0A423LIJ8-F1
#
_cell.length_a   1.000
_cell.length_b   1.000
_cell.length_c   1.000
_cell.angle_alpha   90.00
_cell.angle_beta   90.00
_cell.angle_gamma   90.00
#
_symmetry.space_group_name_H-M   'P 1'
#
loop_
_entity.id
_entity.type
_entity.pdbx_description
1 polymer ?
#
loop_
_entity_poly.entity_id
_entity_poly.type
_entity_poly.pdbx_seq_one_letter_code
_entity_poly.pdbx_strand_id
1 'polypeptide(L)' 'MQKDYVPYGSDISAGTYACVDCGREYSGPSQSSMPPCPDFTEASHPLKGWKVLRGQGDAPQDPYPDSNEK' A
#
# COMPACT_ATOMS: atom_id res chain seq x y z
N MET A 1 -8.29 -13.18 8.53
CA MET A 1 -7.42 -12.28 9.32
C MET A 1 -6.48 -11.61 8.32
N GLN A 2 -6.88 -10.47 7.75
CA GLN A 2 -6.09 -9.79 6.73
C GLN A 2 -4.91 -9.12 7.44
N LYS A 3 -3.68 -9.50 7.05
CA LYS A 3 -2.46 -8.87 7.56
C LYS A 3 -2.24 -7.63 6.71
N ASP A 4 -2.89 -6.54 7.08
CA ASP A 4 -2.74 -5.24 6.41
C ASP A 4 -1.40 -4.57 6.73
N TYR A 5 -0.33 -5.34 6.99
CA TYR A 5 0.98 -4.84 7.39
C TYR A 5 1.98 -4.99 6.24
N VAL A 6 2.54 -3.86 5.82
CA VAL A 6 3.51 -3.77 4.74
C VAL A 6 4.81 -3.16 5.29
N PRO A 7 5.91 -3.93 5.38
CA PRO A 7 7.19 -3.37 5.78
C PRO A 7 7.77 -2.45 4.69
N TYR A 8 8.67 -1.55 5.09
CA TYR A 8 9.37 -0.69 4.12
C TYR A 8 10.11 -1.53 3.07
N GLY A 9 10.07 -1.06 1.81
CA GLY A 9 10.67 -1.75 0.67
C GLY A 9 9.86 -2.92 0.10
N SER A 10 8.69 -3.26 0.65
CA SER A 10 7.77 -4.23 0.02
C SER A 10 6.99 -3.63 -1.15
N ASP A 11 6.57 -4.51 -2.06
CA ASP A 11 5.66 -4.17 -3.14
C ASP A 11 4.28 -3.77 -2.59
N ILE A 12 3.79 -2.62 -3.04
CA ILE A 12 2.48 -2.07 -2.73
C ILE A 12 1.66 -1.79 -3.97
N SER A 13 0.35 -1.84 -3.78
CA SER A 13 -0.63 -1.46 -4.80
C SER A 13 -1.04 0.01 -4.67
N ALA A 14 -1.72 0.53 -5.68
CA ALA A 14 -2.30 1.86 -5.60
C ALA A 14 -3.33 1.91 -4.46
N GLY A 15 -3.17 2.87 -3.56
CA GLY A 15 -4.00 2.92 -2.36
C GLY A 15 -3.53 3.93 -1.31
N THR A 16 -4.29 3.95 -0.23
CA THR A 16 -4.01 4.70 0.99
C THR A 16 -3.49 3.76 2.07
N TYR A 17 -2.40 4.17 2.68
CA TYR A 17 -1.63 3.48 3.71
C TYR A 17 -1.48 4.41 4.90
N ALA A 18 -1.41 3.88 6.12
CA ALA A 18 -1.12 4.64 7.33
C ALA A 18 0.09 4.05 8.05
N CYS A 19 1.09 4.86 8.38
CA CYS A 19 2.24 4.41 9.14
C CYS A 19 1.75 3.80 10.47
N VAL A 20 2.20 2.58 10.79
CA VAL A 20 1.78 1.91 12.03
C VAL A 20 2.39 2.54 13.28
N ASP A 21 3.46 3.32 13.10
CA ASP A 21 4.21 3.92 14.19
C ASP A 21 3.71 5.34 14.51
N CYS A 22 3.58 6.21 13.51
CA CYS A 22 3.17 7.62 13.70
C CYS A 22 1.77 7.96 13.19
N GLY A 23 1.08 7.05 12.50
CA GLY A 23 -0.26 7.29 11.95
C GLY A 23 -0.30 8.18 10.70
N ARG A 24 0.86 8.54 10.11
CA ARG A 24 0.95 9.31 8.87
C ARG A 24 0.21 8.61 7.74
N GLU A 25 -0.67 9.31 7.04
CA GLU A 25 -1.33 8.79 5.85
C GLU A 25 -0.47 9.01 4.61
N TYR A 26 -0.35 7.98 3.78
CA TYR A 26 0.34 7.96 2.50
C TYR A 26 -0.60 7.41 1.45
N SER A 27 -0.91 8.22 0.45
CA SER A 27 -1.69 7.77 -0.71
C SER A 27 -0.83 7.89 -1.95
N GLY A 28 -0.72 6.81 -2.70
CA GLY A 28 0.16 6.75 -3.87
C GLY A 28 -0.23 5.63 -4.84
N PRO A 29 0.40 5.63 -6.02
CA PRO A 29 0.25 4.55 -6.98
C PRO A 29 0.96 3.27 -6.52
N SER A 30 0.69 2.16 -7.22
CA SER A 30 1.38 0.89 -7.04
C SER A 30 2.87 1.06 -7.25
N GLN A 31 3.69 0.62 -6.30
CA GLN A 31 5.14 0.71 -6.37
C GLN A 31 5.73 -0.58 -5.81
N SER A 32 6.74 -1.12 -6.49
CA SER A 32 7.43 -2.33 -6.02
C SER A 32 8.27 -2.13 -4.77
N SER A 33 8.52 -0.89 -4.37
CA SER A 33 9.27 -0.58 -3.17
C SER A 33 8.59 0.54 -2.41
N MET A 34 7.91 0.17 -1.32
CA MET A 34 7.25 1.14 -0.46
C MET A 34 8.30 2.04 0.22
N PRO A 35 8.20 3.38 0.06
CA PRO A 35 9.11 4.29 0.71
C PRO A 35 8.92 4.27 2.25
N PRO A 36 9.98 4.57 3.01
CA PRO A 36 9.86 4.80 4.45
C PRO A 36 8.99 6.02 4.74
N CYS A 37 8.45 6.10 5.96
CA CYS A 37 7.71 7.29 6.42
C CYS A 37 8.57 8.55 6.26
N PRO A 38 8.04 9.67 5.73
CA PRO A 38 8.80 10.92 5.64
C PRO A 38 9.19 11.49 7.00
N ASP A 39 8.40 11.22 8.05
CA ASP A 39 8.72 11.55 9.45
C ASP A 39 9.43 10.40 10.17
N PHE A 40 10.01 9.46 9.42
CA PHE A 40 10.74 8.33 9.99
C PHE A 40 11.90 8.84 10.85
N THR A 41 11.87 8.47 12.12
CA THR A 41 12.97 8.62 13.07
C THR A 41 13.32 7.26 13.65
N GLU A 42 14.62 6.98 13.78
CA GLU A 42 15.13 5.70 14.28
C GLU A 42 14.60 5.34 15.68
N ALA A 43 14.24 6.35 16.49
CA ALA A 43 13.71 6.17 17.83
C ALA A 43 12.18 5.95 17.89
N SER A 44 11.40 6.52 16.97
CA SER A 44 9.93 6.48 17.06
C SER A 44 9.26 5.45 16.15
N HIS A 45 10.00 4.77 15.27
CA HIS A 45 9.45 3.78 14.34
C HIS A 45 10.01 2.37 14.61
N PRO A 46 9.53 1.68 15.67
CA PRO A 46 9.96 0.31 15.97
C PRO A 46 9.47 -0.73 14.95
N LEU A 47 8.29 -0.53 14.36
CA LEU A 47 7.69 -1.50 13.44
C LEU A 47 8.21 -1.29 12.01
N LYS A 48 8.41 -0.04 11.57
CA LYS A 48 8.96 0.30 10.23
C LYS A 48 8.08 -0.26 9.11
N GLY A 49 6.80 0.05 9.20
CA GLY A 49 5.83 -0.43 8.24
C GLY A 49 4.65 0.51 8.05
N TRP A 50 3.81 0.08 7.14
CA TRP A 50 2.59 0.75 6.74
C TRP A 50 1.41 -0.20 6.90
N LYS A 51 0.33 0.34 7.41
CA LYS A 51 -0.97 -0.31 7.49
C LYS A 51 -1.76 0.01 6.24
N VAL A 52 -2.25 -1.00 5.54
CA VAL A 52 -3.17 -0.77 4.41
C VAL A 52 -4.49 -0.24 4.97
N LEU A 53 -4.86 0.99 4.60
CA LEU A 53 -6.17 1.55 4.96
C LEU A 53 -7.18 1.26 3.86
N ARG A 54 -6.86 1.71 2.64
CA ARG A 54 -7.70 1.66 1.45
C ARG A 54 -6.82 1.38 0.24
N GLY A 55 -6.43 0.13 0.06
CA GLY A 55 -5.72 -0.33 -1.13
C GLY A 55 -6.62 -1.21 -1.97
N GLN A 56 -6.62 -1.02 -3.28
CA GLN A 56 -7.25 -1.96 -4.20
C GLN A 56 -6.32 -3.18 -4.31
N GLY A 57 -6.30 -4.01 -3.26
CA GLY A 57 -5.50 -5.23 -3.19
C GLY A 57 -5.99 -6.34 -4.14
N ASP A 58 -7.18 -6.17 -4.71
CA ASP A 58 -7.69 -6.99 -5.79
C ASP A 58 -8.42 -6.04 -6.73
N ALA A 59 -7.90 -5.88 -7.94
CA ALA A 59 -8.57 -5.17 -9.01
C ALA A 59 -9.92 -5.88 -9.30
N PRO A 60 -11.10 -5.26 -9.07
CA PRO A 60 -12.36 -5.89 -9.43
C PRO A 60 -12.75 -5.62 -10.90
N GLN A 61 -11.86 -5.05 -11.70
CA GLN A 61 -12.22 -4.55 -13.03
C GLN A 61 -11.04 -4.75 -13.98
N ASP A 62 -10.80 -6.01 -14.35
CA ASP A 62 -10.15 -6.31 -15.61
C ASP A 62 -11.09 -5.80 -16.72
N PRO A 63 -10.72 -4.74 -17.46
CA PRO A 63 -11.57 -4.15 -18.48
C PRO A 63 -11.21 -4.75 -19.83
N TYR A 64 -11.09 -6.08 -19.95
CA TYR A 64 -11.10 -6.70 -21.27
C TYR A 64 -12.56 -6.75 -21.74
N PRO A 65 -12.98 -5.90 -22.70
CA PRO A 65 -14.17 -6.21 -23.45
C PRO A 65 -13.87 -7.49 -24.24
N ASP A 66 -14.66 -8.53 -23.98
CA ASP A 66 -14.90 -9.59 -24.95
C ASP A 66 -15.44 -8.94 -26.24
N SER A 67 -14.54 -8.46 -27.10
CA SER A 67 -14.86 -8.15 -28.49
C SER A 67 -14.96 -9.48 -29.23
N ASN A 68 -16.00 -10.25 -28.90
CA ASN A 68 -16.49 -11.34 -29.74
C ASN A 68 -17.33 -10.72 -30.85
N GLU A 69 -16.65 -10.05 -31.79
CA GLU A 69 -17.24 -9.65 -33.06
C GLU A 69 -17.29 -10.89 -33.96
N LYS A 70 -18.51 -11.28 -34.31
CA LYS A 70 -18.87 -12.45 -35.12
C LYS A 70 -19.19 -12.01 -36.53
#